data_AF-A0A522Y1N0-F1
#
_entry.id   AF-A0A522Y1N0-F1
#
_cell.length_a   1.000
_cell.length_b   1.000
_cell.length_c   1.000
_cell.angle_alpha   90.00
_cell.angle_beta   90.00
_cell.angle_gamma   90.00
#
_symmetry.space_group_name_H-M   'P 1'
#
loop_
_entity.id
_entity.type
_entity.pdbx_description
1 polymer ?
#
loop_
_entity_poly.entity_id
_entity_poly.type
_entity_poly.pdbx_seq_one_letter_code
_entity_poly.pdbx_strand_id
1 'polypeptide(L)' 'MIKKGDTVKFKPVWRDEGDEDFTWIALEDEDGGRIRIAPLGTGLSIQPNQIVNIDMLEQ' A
#
# COMPACT_ATOMS: atom_id res chain seq x y z
N MET A 1 10.44 -6.28 -6.36
CA MET A 1 10.39 -6.79 -4.97
C MET A 1 10.30 -5.58 -4.07
N ILE A 2 9.17 -5.42 -3.38
CA ILE A 2 8.86 -4.20 -2.64
C ILE A 2 9.51 -4.28 -1.25
N LYS A 3 10.14 -3.20 -0.82
CA LYS A 3 10.83 -3.09 0.47
C LYS A 3 10.09 -2.19 1.45
N LYS A 4 10.31 -2.41 2.74
CA LYS A 4 9.80 -1.53 3.78
C LYS A 4 10.22 -0.08 3.50
N GLY A 5 9.24 0.82 3.51
CA GLY A 5 9.43 2.25 3.25
C GLY A 5 9.21 2.64 1.78
N ASP A 6 9.08 1.69 0.86
CA ASP A 6 8.75 2.00 -0.53
C ASP A 6 7.34 2.61 -0.62
N THR A 7 7.21 3.62 -1.47
CA THR A 7 5.90 4.11 -1.91
C THR A 7 5.35 3.17 -2.98
N VAL A 8 4.05 2.88 -2.88
CA VAL A 8 3.33 2.01 -3.82
C VAL A 8 2.01 2.65 -4.21
N LYS A 9 1.41 2.14 -5.29
CA LYS A 9 0.04 2.48 -5.72
C LYS A 9 -0.70 1.20 -6.12
N PHE A 10 -2.01 1.20 -6.01
CA PHE A 10 -2.82 0.13 -6.59
C PHE A 10 -2.87 0.25 -8.11
N LYS A 11 -2.69 -0.87 -8.82
CA LYS A 11 -2.91 -0.95 -10.26
C LYS A 11 -4.36 -0.60 -10.59
N PRO A 12 -4.66 -0.04 -11.78
CA PRO A 12 -6.00 0.43 -12.12
C PRO A 12 -7.14 -0.58 -11.93
N VAL A 13 -6.89 -1.88 -12.14
CA VAL A 13 -7.92 -2.93 -12.00
C VAL A 13 -8.24 -3.31 -10.54
N TRP A 14 -7.41 -2.88 -9.60
CA TRP A 14 -7.52 -3.16 -8.16
C TRP A 14 -7.66 -1.89 -7.32
N ARG A 15 -7.77 -0.73 -7.98
CA ARG A 15 -7.84 0.58 -7.35
C ARG A 15 -9.29 0.91 -7.06
N ASP A 16 -9.61 1.10 -5.79
CA ASP A 16 -10.94 1.56 -5.37
C ASP A 16 -11.03 3.09 -5.52
N GLU A 17 -12.25 3.61 -5.63
CA GLU A 17 -12.49 5.05 -5.71
C GLU A 17 -11.92 5.77 -4.47
N GLY A 18 -11.01 6.72 -4.71
CA GLY A 18 -10.34 7.51 -3.67
C GLY A 18 -8.96 6.98 -3.26
N ASP A 19 -8.55 5.79 -3.70
CA ASP A 19 -7.18 5.29 -3.44
C ASP A 19 -6.11 6.19 -4.08
N GLU A 20 -6.46 6.87 -5.18
CA GLU A 20 -5.61 7.82 -5.90
C GLU A 20 -5.27 9.09 -5.10
N ASP A 21 -6.10 9.43 -4.10
CA ASP A 21 -5.90 10.61 -3.25
C ASP A 21 -4.84 10.34 -2.15
N PHE A 22 -4.42 9.09 -1.98
CA PHE A 22 -3.46 8.69 -0.96
C PHE A 22 -2.13 8.24 -1.55
N THR A 23 -1.06 8.58 -0.84
CA THR A 23 0.25 7.93 -1.03
C THR A 23 0.33 6.72 -0.11
N TRP A 24 0.54 5.54 -0.67
CA TRP A 24 0.64 4.31 0.11
C TRP A 24 2.10 3.96 0.37
N ILE A 25 2.40 3.50 1.59
CA ILE A 25 3.75 3.08 1.99
C ILE A 25 3.77 1.62 2.42
N ALA A 26 4.82 0.89 2.05
CA ALA A 26 5.10 -0.45 2.56
C ALA A 26 5.59 -0.38 4.01
N LEU A 27 4.95 -1.11 4.91
CA LEU A 27 5.31 -1.16 6.34
C LEU A 27 6.30 -2.27 6.68
N GLU A 28 6.49 -3.22 5.77
CA GLU A 28 7.38 -4.38 5.88
C GLU A 28 7.94 -4.75 4.49
N ASP A 29 8.94 -5.63 4.46
CA ASP A 29 9.42 -6.21 3.21
C ASP A 29 8.37 -7.19 2.66
N GLU A 30 8.28 -7.30 1.33
CA GLU A 30 7.51 -8.35 0.67
C GLU A 30 7.88 -9.75 1.21
N ASP A 31 6.85 -10.52 1.60
CA ASP A 31 6.99 -11.90 2.07
C ASP A 31 5.90 -12.78 1.42
N GLY A 32 6.34 -13.84 0.74
CA GLY A 32 5.43 -14.81 0.11
C GLY A 32 4.42 -14.21 -0.89
N GLY A 33 4.77 -13.13 -1.58
CA GLY A 33 3.88 -12.44 -2.53
C GLY A 33 2.86 -11.52 -1.87
N ARG A 34 2.99 -11.25 -0.57
CA ARG A 34 2.13 -10.34 0.20
C ARG A 34 2.95 -9.24 0.84
N ILE A 35 2.28 -8.14 1.16
CA ILE A 35 2.89 -7.01 1.84
C ILE A 35 1.85 -6.22 2.62
N ARG A 36 2.22 -5.71 3.81
CA ARG A 36 1.41 -4.76 4.56
C ARG A 36 1.68 -3.32 4.10
N ILE A 37 0.63 -2.58 3.77
CA ILE A 37 0.69 -1.18 3.35
C ILE A 37 -0.20 -0.29 4.22
N ALA A 38 0.05 1.01 4.21
CA ALA A 38 -0.80 2.02 4.83
C ALA A 38 -0.83 3.32 4.02
N PRO A 39 -1.95 4.07 4.03
CA PRO A 39 -1.99 5.40 3.47
C PRO A 39 -1.24 6.38 4.39
N LEU A 40 -0.45 7.27 3.79
CA LEU A 40 0.21 8.37 4.47
C LEU A 40 -0.71 9.60 4.54
N GLY A 41 -0.51 10.42 5.57
CA GLY A 41 -1.14 11.76 5.64
C GLY A 41 -2.63 11.78 5.99
N THR A 42 -3.21 10.67 6.47
CA THR A 42 -4.65 10.61 6.81
C THR A 42 -5.07 11.47 8.01
N GLY A 43 -4.12 11.91 8.84
CA GLY A 43 -4.40 12.67 10.07
C GLY A 43 -5.07 11.86 11.19
N LEU A 44 -5.24 10.54 11.01
CA LEU A 44 -5.81 9.65 12.01
C LEU A 44 -4.79 9.32 13.10
N SER A 45 -5.23 9.26 14.35
CA SER A 45 -4.39 8.88 15.50
C SER A 45 -3.97 7.41 15.46
N ILE A 46 -4.78 6.56 14.84
CA ILE A 46 -4.48 5.16 14.55
C ILE A 46 -4.42 5.03 13.04
N GLN A 47 -3.26 4.69 12.52
CA GLN A 47 -3.07 4.57 11.08
C GLN A 47 -3.71 3.27 10.56
N PRO A 48 -4.64 3.35 9.59
CA PRO A 48 -5.16 2.15 8.95
C PRO A 48 -4.04 1.45 8.18
N ASN A 49 -4.07 0.13 8.15
CA ASN A 49 -3.16 -0.67 7.34
C ASN A 49 -3.89 -1.91 6.81
N GLN A 50 -3.37 -2.48 5.72
CA GLN A 50 -3.94 -3.65 5.07
C GLN A 50 -2.84 -4.54 4.49
N ILE A 51 -3.11 -5.85 4.41
CA ILE A 51 -2.24 -6.82 3.74
C ILE A 51 -2.84 -7.11 2.38
N VAL A 52 -2.04 -6.91 1.33
CA VAL A 52 -2.45 -7.12 -0.06
C VAL A 52 -1.47 -8.04 -0.77
N ASN A 53 -1.88 -8.59 -1.91
CA ASN A 53 -0.97 -9.31 -2.80
C ASN A 53 -0.16 -8.30 -3.63
N ILE A 54 1.12 -8.58 -3.87
CA ILE A 54 2.01 -7.67 -4.62
C ILE A 54 1.57 -7.46 -6.06
N ASP A 55 0.81 -8.39 -6.64
CA ASP A 55 0.28 -8.28 -7.99
C ASP A 55 -0.80 -7.21 -8.12
N MET A 56 -1.34 -6.72 -7.00
CA MET A 56 -2.24 -5.58 -6.94
C MET A 56 -1.52 -4.23 -7.04
N LEU A 57 -0.20 -4.20 -6.82
CA LEU A 57 0.57 -2.96 -6.64
C LEU A 57 1.50 -2.64 -7.81
N GLU A 58 1.76 -1.35 -8.00
CA GLU A 58 2.78 -0.79 -8.90
C GLU A 58 3.65 0.23 -8.13
N GLN A 59 4.90 0.39 -8.57
CA GLN A 59 5.85 1.39 -8.06
C GLN A 59 5.90 2.60 -9.00
#